data_AF-A0A1H3R4T1-F1
#
_entry.id   AF-A0A1H3R4T1-F1
#
_cell.length_a   1.000
_cell.length_b   1.000
_cell.length_c   1.000
_cell.angle_alpha   90.00
_cell.angle_beta   90.00
_cell.angle_gamma   90.00
#
_symmetry.space_group_name_H-M   'P 1'
#
loop_
_entity.id
_entity.type
_entity.pdbx_description
1 polymer ?
#
loop_
_entity_poly.entity_id
_entity_poly.type
_entity_poly.pdbx_seq_one_letter_code
_entity_poly.pdbx_strand_id
1 'polypeptide(L)'
;MLSGLARGDDVYDLVAAAAPSHVPGWFTPSVALLELAVTALDLACPAGVEPLEYEGLHERFLPEVTFRGRVEHRNSQYAVYAAACMRGGLQPDLLSDAGWWQTPLWQYAVFAVVIYSRAAAARLAVPVEEIVRRVAARQGLELTA
;
A
#
# COMPACT_ATOMS: atom_id res chain seq x y z
N MET A 1 -3.87 7.67 -8.66
CA MET A 1 -2.86 7.33 -7.64
C MET A 1 -1.65 6.61 -8.24
N LEU A 2 -1.78 5.41 -8.84
CA LEU A 2 -0.60 4.70 -9.39
C LEU A 2 0.25 5.53 -10.36
N SER A 3 -0.34 6.27 -11.31
CA SER A 3 0.43 7.17 -12.19
C SER A 3 1.24 8.23 -11.41
N GLY A 4 0.72 8.73 -10.28
CA GLY A 4 1.46 9.64 -9.42
C GLY A 4 2.66 8.96 -8.77
N LEU A 5 2.48 7.72 -8.29
CA LEU A 5 3.57 6.96 -7.68
C LEU A 5 4.67 6.63 -8.71
N ALA A 6 4.28 6.39 -9.96
CA ALA A 6 5.22 6.22 -11.07
C ALA A 6 6.01 7.50 -11.36
N ARG A 7 5.36 8.68 -11.28
CA ARG A 7 6.01 10.00 -11.43
C ARG A 7 6.87 10.40 -10.22
N GLY A 8 6.76 9.69 -9.11
CA GLY A 8 7.48 9.99 -7.87
C GLY A 8 6.79 11.01 -6.97
N ASP A 9 5.48 11.19 -7.12
CA ASP A 9 4.67 12.04 -6.23
C ASP A 9 4.80 11.56 -4.77
N ASP A 10 4.74 12.49 -3.82
CA ASP A 10 4.77 12.15 -2.41
C ASP A 10 3.46 11.47 -1.96
N VAL A 11 3.50 10.77 -0.83
CA VAL A 11 2.33 10.00 -0.41
C VAL A 11 1.09 10.82 -0.10
N TYR A 12 1.22 12.10 0.26
CA TYR A 12 0.08 12.97 0.51
C TYR A 12 -0.64 13.31 -0.80
N ASP A 13 0.11 13.57 -1.87
CA ASP A 13 -0.43 13.71 -3.23
C ASP A 13 -1.10 12.42 -3.70
N LEU A 14 -0.52 11.26 -3.38
CA LEU A 14 -1.11 9.95 -3.70
C LEU A 14 -2.43 9.70 -2.96
N VAL A 15 -2.49 10.08 -1.68
CA VAL A 15 -3.73 10.06 -0.88
C VAL A 15 -4.77 10.99 -1.48
N ALA A 16 -4.39 12.22 -1.85
CA ALA A 16 -5.29 13.16 -2.50
C ALA A 16 -5.82 12.62 -3.84
N ALA A 17 -4.96 11.98 -4.64
CA ALA A 17 -5.33 11.36 -5.91
C ALA A 17 -6.21 10.11 -5.76
N ALA A 18 -6.24 9.46 -4.59
CA ALA A 18 -7.11 8.32 -4.29
C ALA A 18 -8.44 8.75 -3.64
N ALA A 19 -8.50 9.94 -3.05
CA ALA A 19 -9.66 10.44 -2.31
C ALA A 19 -10.98 10.47 -3.11
N PRO A 20 -11.01 10.82 -4.42
CA PRO A 20 -12.26 10.82 -5.20
C PRO A 20 -12.93 9.44 -5.31
N SER A 21 -12.18 8.36 -5.12
CA SER A 21 -12.71 6.99 -5.15
C SER A 21 -13.30 6.54 -3.80
N HIS A 22 -13.19 7.35 -2.75
CA HIS A 22 -13.72 7.01 -1.44
C HIS A 22 -15.24 7.12 -1.39
N VAL A 23 -15.87 6.06 -0.92
CA VAL A 23 -17.31 6.04 -0.63
C VAL A 23 -17.48 5.98 0.90
N PRO A 24 -18.03 7.04 1.53
CA PRO A 24 -18.24 7.06 2.98
C PRO A 24 -19.07 5.87 3.46
N GLY A 25 -18.66 5.26 4.58
CA GLY A 25 -19.33 4.09 5.15
C GLY A 25 -19.06 2.75 4.45
N TRP A 26 -18.27 2.74 3.37
CA TRP A 26 -17.86 1.53 2.65
C TRP A 26 -16.33 1.39 2.63
N PHE A 27 -15.85 0.17 2.42
CA PHE A 27 -14.42 -0.13 2.25
C PHE A 27 -13.90 0.14 0.83
N THR A 28 -14.59 1.00 0.08
CA THR A 28 -14.10 1.50 -1.21
C THR A 28 -13.31 2.79 -0.96
N PRO A 29 -12.03 2.90 -1.42
CA PRO A 29 -11.27 1.94 -2.22
C PRO A 29 -10.32 1.02 -1.41
N SER A 30 -10.48 0.89 -0.09
CA SER A 30 -9.59 0.12 0.79
C SER A 30 -9.24 -1.28 0.27
N VAL A 31 -10.22 -2.09 -0.14
CA VAL A 31 -9.97 -3.46 -0.63
C VAL A 31 -9.10 -3.44 -1.89
N ALA A 32 -9.48 -2.65 -2.89
CA ALA A 32 -8.72 -2.52 -4.13
C ALA A 32 -7.29 -2.04 -3.87
N LEU A 33 -7.09 -1.08 -2.96
CA LEU A 33 -5.75 -0.62 -2.57
C LEU A 33 -4.92 -1.71 -1.88
N LEU A 34 -5.54 -2.51 -1.01
CA LEU A 34 -4.86 -3.65 -0.40
C LEU A 34 -4.48 -4.72 -1.44
N GLU A 35 -5.29 -4.94 -2.47
CA GLU A 35 -4.93 -5.83 -3.60
C GLU A 35 -3.75 -5.30 -4.43
N LEU A 36 -3.66 -3.98 -4.63
CA LEU A 36 -2.46 -3.35 -5.21
C LEU A 36 -1.24 -3.58 -4.31
N ALA A 37 -1.40 -3.44 -2.99
CA ALA A 37 -0.33 -3.66 -2.03
C ALA A 37 0.12 -5.14 -2.01
N VAL A 38 -0.81 -6.10 -2.10
CA VAL A 38 -0.53 -7.53 -2.28
C VAL A 38 0.32 -7.75 -3.52
N THR A 39 -0.06 -7.14 -4.64
CA THR A 39 0.66 -7.29 -5.91
C THR A 39 2.08 -6.74 -5.83
N ALA A 40 2.27 -5.59 -5.17
CA ALA A 40 3.58 -5.01 -4.92
C ALA A 40 4.42 -5.89 -3.97
N LEU A 41 3.80 -6.46 -2.93
CA LEU A 41 4.47 -7.39 -2.01
C LEU A 41 4.88 -8.70 -2.73
N ASP A 42 4.07 -9.21 -3.65
CA ASP A 42 4.44 -10.35 -4.49
C ASP A 42 5.66 -10.08 -5.37
N LEU A 43 5.81 -8.84 -5.84
CA LEU A 43 7.02 -8.42 -6.57
C LEU A 43 8.23 -8.28 -5.65
N ALA A 44 8.04 -7.81 -4.41
CA ALA A 44 9.10 -7.65 -3.42
C ALA A 44 9.60 -8.98 -2.83
N CYS A 45 8.70 -9.95 -2.69
CA CYS A 45 8.94 -11.23 -2.03
C CYS A 45 8.39 -12.40 -2.85
N PRO A 46 8.92 -12.70 -4.06
CA PRO A 46 8.54 -13.92 -4.78
C PRO A 46 8.72 -15.18 -3.91
N ALA A 47 8.02 -16.26 -4.24
CA ALA A 47 8.14 -17.52 -3.49
C ALA A 47 9.61 -17.96 -3.38
N GLY A 48 10.04 -18.28 -2.16
CA GLY A 48 11.42 -18.68 -1.86
C GLY A 48 12.40 -17.53 -1.59
N VAL A 49 11.97 -16.27 -1.69
CA VAL A 49 12.77 -15.09 -1.29
C VAL A 49 12.48 -14.74 0.17
N GLU A 50 13.50 -14.30 0.90
CA GLU A 50 13.40 -13.87 2.29
C GLU A 50 12.25 -12.85 2.49
N PRO A 51 11.40 -12.99 3.52
CA PRO A 51 10.36 -12.01 3.83
C PRO A 51 10.90 -10.59 4.05
N LEU A 52 10.03 -9.59 3.96
CA LEU A 52 10.36 -8.24 4.43
C LEU A 52 10.18 -8.21 5.94
N GLU A 53 11.19 -7.71 6.65
CA GLU A 53 11.05 -7.35 8.06
C GLU A 53 10.19 -6.10 8.19
N TYR A 54 9.27 -6.11 9.15
CA TYR A 54 8.45 -4.93 9.45
C TYR A 54 9.28 -3.83 10.13
N GLU A 55 10.30 -4.20 10.89
CA GLU A 55 11.16 -3.24 11.59
C GLU A 55 11.84 -2.28 10.62
N GLY A 56 11.68 -0.97 10.86
CA GLY A 56 12.25 0.08 10.01
C GLY A 56 11.53 0.28 8.66
N LEU A 57 10.46 -0.46 8.37
CA LEU A 57 9.81 -0.44 7.05
C LEU A 57 9.21 0.94 6.73
N HIS A 58 8.56 1.56 7.71
CA HIS A 58 7.99 2.91 7.60
C HIS A 58 9.09 3.96 7.42
N GLU A 59 10.14 3.91 8.24
CA GLU A 59 11.23 4.88 8.21
C GLU A 59 12.00 4.82 6.88
N ARG A 60 12.17 3.62 6.33
CA ARG A 60 12.92 3.41 5.08
C ARG A 60 12.13 3.76 3.84
N PHE A 61 10.85 3.40 3.79
CA PHE A 61 10.04 3.47 2.57
C PHE A 61 8.89 4.47 2.63
N LEU A 62 8.69 5.13 3.75
CA LEU A 62 7.74 6.22 3.92
C LEU A 62 8.30 7.37 4.79
N PRO A 63 9.53 7.85 4.51
CA PRO A 63 10.19 8.86 5.34
C PRO A 63 9.45 10.21 5.36
N GLU A 64 8.60 10.48 4.37
CA GLU A 64 7.81 11.71 4.29
C GLU A 64 6.65 11.76 5.29
N VAL A 65 6.27 10.63 5.90
CA VAL A 65 5.15 10.57 6.85
C VAL A 65 5.63 10.64 8.29
N THR A 66 5.17 11.67 8.99
CA THR A 66 5.29 11.74 10.45
C THR A 66 4.02 11.18 11.10
N PHE A 67 4.07 9.95 11.60
CA PHE A 67 2.98 9.33 12.34
C PHE A 67 2.80 10.01 13.71
N ARG A 68 1.63 10.58 13.96
CA ARG A 68 1.30 11.27 15.21
C ARG A 68 0.75 10.27 16.23
N GLY A 69 1.66 9.73 17.03
CA GLY A 69 1.33 8.85 18.14
C GLY A 69 0.99 7.42 17.72
N ARG A 70 0.57 6.61 18.71
CA ARG A 70 0.45 5.14 18.56
C ARG A 70 -0.69 4.70 17.65
N VAL A 71 -1.75 5.50 17.55
CA VAL A 71 -2.94 5.15 16.76
C VAL A 71 -2.63 5.14 15.27
N GLU A 72 -2.07 6.24 14.74
CA GLU A 72 -1.72 6.31 13.32
C GLU A 72 -0.67 5.26 12.94
N HIS A 73 0.33 5.06 13.79
CA HIS A 73 1.34 4.04 13.58
C HIS A 73 0.73 2.63 13.51
N ARG A 74 -0.20 2.29 14.42
CA ARG A 74 -0.87 0.99 14.45
C ARG A 74 -1.85 0.81 13.28
N ASN A 75 -2.51 1.87 12.84
CA ASN A 75 -3.40 1.80 11.69
C ASN A 75 -2.61 1.59 10.39
N SER A 76 -1.46 2.25 10.23
CA SER A 76 -0.54 1.98 9.11
C SER A 76 0.02 0.55 9.18
N GLN A 77 0.45 0.11 10.36
CA GLN A 77 0.91 -1.26 10.60
C GLN A 77 -0.14 -2.28 10.19
N TYR A 78 -1.40 -2.06 10.57
CA TYR A 78 -2.50 -2.93 10.21
C TYR A 78 -2.67 -3.02 8.70
N ALA A 79 -2.61 -1.92 7.95
CA ALA A 79 -2.75 -1.97 6.49
C ALA A 79 -1.62 -2.78 5.82
N VAL A 80 -0.39 -2.66 6.33
CA VAL A 80 0.76 -3.48 5.90
C VAL A 80 0.49 -4.97 6.17
N TYR A 81 0.08 -5.32 7.40
CA TYR A 81 -0.21 -6.71 7.73
C TYR A 81 -1.44 -7.28 7.03
N ALA A 82 -2.49 -6.48 6.82
CA ALA A 82 -3.69 -6.88 6.10
C ALA A 82 -3.34 -7.34 4.68
N ALA A 83 -2.51 -6.58 3.96
CA ALA A 83 -2.02 -6.98 2.65
C ALA A 83 -1.15 -8.26 2.71
N ALA A 84 -0.28 -8.40 3.73
CA ALA A 84 0.49 -9.64 3.90
C ALA A 84 -0.39 -10.86 4.19
N CYS A 85 -1.44 -10.72 5.00
CA CYS A 85 -2.44 -11.75 5.25
C CYS A 85 -3.19 -12.14 3.97
N MET A 86 -3.66 -11.14 3.22
CA MET A 86 -4.36 -11.35 1.95
C MET A 86 -3.49 -12.11 0.95
N ARG A 87 -2.22 -11.72 0.83
CA ARG A 87 -1.23 -12.45 0.03
C ARG A 87 -1.08 -13.91 0.45
N GLY A 88 -1.11 -14.17 1.75
CA GLY A 88 -1.07 -15.52 2.33
C GLY A 88 -2.39 -16.30 2.19
N GLY A 89 -3.42 -15.73 1.57
CA GLY A 89 -4.74 -16.36 1.37
C GLY A 89 -5.74 -16.14 2.51
N LEU A 90 -5.40 -15.32 3.51
CA LEU A 90 -6.31 -14.97 4.62
C LEU A 90 -6.92 -13.59 4.38
N GLN A 91 -8.25 -13.53 4.28
CA GLN A 91 -8.98 -12.28 4.21
C GLN A 91 -9.16 -11.69 5.62
N PRO A 92 -8.62 -10.49 5.92
CA PRO A 92 -8.82 -9.83 7.20
C PRO A 92 -10.27 -9.35 7.36
N ASP A 93 -10.79 -9.35 8.59
CA ASP A 93 -12.11 -8.80 8.90
C ASP A 93 -12.04 -7.26 9.00
N LEU A 94 -11.97 -6.62 7.84
CA LEU A 94 -11.81 -5.17 7.74
C LEU A 94 -12.91 -4.40 8.49
N LEU A 95 -14.14 -4.93 8.51
CA LEU A 95 -15.28 -4.28 9.16
C LEU A 95 -15.08 -4.25 10.68
N SER A 96 -14.75 -5.38 11.29
CA SER A 96 -14.51 -5.47 12.73
C SER A 96 -13.23 -4.73 13.16
N ASP A 97 -12.19 -4.81 12.33
CA ASP A 97 -10.87 -4.29 12.69
C ASP A 97 -10.74 -2.78 12.47
N ALA A 98 -11.29 -2.27 11.35
CA ALA A 98 -11.08 -0.91 10.87
C ALA A 98 -12.37 -0.09 10.65
N GLY A 99 -13.55 -0.69 10.74
CA GLY A 99 -14.82 0.00 10.48
C GLY A 99 -15.16 1.11 11.48
N TRP A 100 -14.52 1.13 12.65
CA TRP A 100 -14.73 2.11 13.73
C TRP A 100 -13.61 3.16 13.82
N TRP A 101 -12.64 3.14 12.90
CA TRP A 101 -11.55 4.10 12.92
C TRP A 101 -11.99 5.50 12.52
N GLN A 102 -11.34 6.51 13.12
CA GLN A 102 -11.55 7.91 12.78
C GLN A 102 -11.02 8.23 11.38
N THR A 103 -9.81 7.75 11.06
CA THR A 103 -9.23 7.88 9.72
C THR A 103 -9.57 6.63 8.91
N PRO A 104 -10.19 6.77 7.72
CA PRO A 104 -10.53 5.64 6.87
C PRO A 104 -9.32 4.78 6.49
N LEU A 105 -9.51 3.46 6.48
CA LEU A 105 -8.45 2.48 6.15
C LEU A 105 -7.76 2.76 4.81
N TRP A 106 -8.49 3.26 3.81
CA TRP A 106 -7.94 3.47 2.47
C TRP A 106 -6.71 4.38 2.45
N GLN A 107 -6.59 5.35 3.38
CA GLN A 107 -5.41 6.22 3.45
C GLN A 107 -4.16 5.41 3.83
N TYR A 108 -4.29 4.54 4.83
CA TYR A 108 -3.21 3.63 5.23
C TYR A 108 -2.96 2.52 4.20
N ALA A 109 -3.98 2.13 3.43
CA ALA A 109 -3.80 1.21 2.30
C ALA A 109 -2.96 1.86 1.19
N VAL A 110 -3.08 3.17 0.93
CA VAL A 110 -2.14 3.89 0.04
C VAL A 110 -0.71 3.78 0.59
N PHE A 111 -0.51 3.94 1.91
CA PHE A 111 0.81 3.81 2.51
C PHE A 111 1.41 2.41 2.27
N ALA A 112 0.61 1.35 2.45
CA ALA A 112 1.03 -0.02 2.18
C ALA A 112 1.44 -0.22 0.70
N VAL A 113 0.70 0.36 -0.26
CA VAL A 113 1.08 0.32 -1.69
C VAL A 113 2.44 0.97 -1.92
N VAL A 114 2.66 2.17 -1.36
CA VAL A 114 3.92 2.91 -1.51
C VAL A 114 5.08 2.13 -0.91
N ILE A 115 4.91 1.65 0.32
CA ILE A 115 5.93 0.90 1.06
C ILE A 115 6.35 -0.33 0.27
N TYR A 116 5.41 -1.19 -0.15
CA TYR A 116 5.75 -2.40 -0.88
C TYR A 116 6.28 -2.13 -2.28
N SER A 117 5.81 -1.07 -2.96
CA SER A 117 6.33 -0.70 -4.27
C SER A 117 7.80 -0.23 -4.18
N ARG A 118 8.12 0.61 -3.18
CA ARG A 118 9.49 1.06 -2.93
C ARG A 118 10.39 -0.08 -2.41
N ALA A 119 9.87 -0.98 -1.59
CA ALA A 119 10.60 -2.15 -1.14
C ALA A 119 10.92 -3.11 -2.30
N ALA A 120 9.96 -3.35 -3.21
CA ALA A 120 10.18 -4.13 -4.42
C ALA A 120 11.24 -3.48 -5.32
N ALA A 121 11.14 -2.17 -5.53
CA ALA A 121 12.10 -1.40 -6.32
C ALA A 121 13.52 -1.52 -5.76
N ALA A 122 13.67 -1.36 -4.44
CA ALA A 122 14.94 -1.50 -3.75
C ALA A 122 15.53 -2.91 -3.86
N ARG A 123 14.71 -3.96 -3.70
CA ARG A 123 15.17 -5.36 -3.81
C ARG A 123 15.56 -5.75 -5.22
N LEU A 124 14.84 -5.26 -6.22
CA LEU A 124 15.07 -5.57 -7.63
C LEU A 124 16.08 -4.62 -8.30
N ALA A 125 16.54 -3.60 -7.58
CA ALA A 125 17.41 -2.54 -8.09
C ALA A 125 16.86 -1.86 -9.37
N VAL A 126 15.55 -1.62 -9.39
CA VAL A 126 14.85 -0.93 -10.49
C VAL A 126 14.13 0.32 -9.99
N PRO A 127 13.78 1.28 -10.88
CA PRO A 127 12.96 2.42 -10.50
C PRO A 127 11.57 2.01 -10.00
N VAL A 128 11.00 2.81 -9.08
CA VAL A 128 9.63 2.60 -8.57
C VAL A 128 8.60 2.61 -9.71
N GLU A 129 8.81 3.46 -10.72
CA GLU A 129 7.99 3.53 -11.93
C GLU A 129 7.82 2.16 -12.61
N GLU A 130 8.89 1.37 -12.68
CA GLU A 130 8.85 0.04 -13.27
C GLU A 130 8.01 -0.93 -12.43
N ILE A 131 8.13 -0.87 -11.10
CA ILE A 131 7.29 -1.66 -10.20
C ILE A 131 5.82 -1.30 -10.37
N VAL A 132 5.51 0.00 -10.42
CA VAL A 132 4.14 0.48 -10.61
C VAL A 132 3.56 0.01 -11.94
N ARG A 133 4.34 0.04 -13.03
CA ARG A 133 3.95 -0.54 -14.32
C ARG A 133 3.64 -2.02 -14.22
N ARG A 134 4.46 -2.79 -13.51
CA ARG A 134 4.23 -4.24 -13.28
C ARG A 134 2.98 -4.49 -12.43
N VAL A 135 2.74 -3.67 -11.41
CA VAL A 135 1.52 -3.75 -10.57
C VAL A 135 0.28 -3.45 -11.41
N ALA A 136 0.28 -2.36 -12.18
CA ALA A 136 -0.83 -2.00 -13.05
C ALA A 136 -1.13 -3.09 -14.08
N ALA A 137 -0.10 -3.63 -14.74
CA ALA A 137 -0.25 -4.70 -15.71
C ALA A 137 -0.87 -5.98 -15.10
N ARG A 138 -0.44 -6.37 -13.88
CA ARG A 138 -1.02 -7.53 -13.17
C ARG A 138 -2.48 -7.33 -12.77
N GLN A 139 -2.91 -6.08 -12.65
CA GLN A 139 -4.26 -5.68 -12.27
C GLN A 139 -5.13 -5.35 -13.49
N GLY A 140 -4.61 -5.53 -14.72
CA GLY A 140 -5.32 -5.19 -15.95
C GLY A 140 -5.58 -3.69 -16.11
N LEU A 141 -4.76 -2.85 -15.48
CA LEU A 141 -4.89 -1.39 -15.51
C LEU A 141 -3.91 -0.77 -16.51
N GLU A 142 -4.38 0.19 -17.29
CA GLU A 142 -3.52 1.07 -18.07
C GLU A 142 -3.15 2.31 -17.25
N LEU A 143 -1.86 2.60 -17.14
CA LEU A 143 -1.40 3.84 -16.52
C LEU A 143 -1.54 4.96 -17.54
N THR A 144 -2.32 5.97 -17.21
CA THR A 144 -2.31 7.23 -17.94
C THR A 144 -0.99 7.96 -17.67
N ALA A 145 -0.40 8.52 -18.72
CA ALA A 145 0.81 9.35 -18.66
C ALA A 145 0.61 10.60 -17.78
#